data_AF-A0AAP2CKY4-F1
#
_entry.id   AF-A0AAP2CKY4-F1
#
_cell.length_a   1.000
_cell.length_b   1.000
_cell.length_c   1.000
_cell.angle_alpha   90.00
_cell.angle_beta   90.00
_cell.angle_gamma   90.00
#
_symmetry.space_group_name_H-M   'P 1'
#
loop_
_entity.id
_entity.type
_entity.pdbx_description
1 polymer ?
#
loop_
_entity_poly.entity_id
_entity_poly.type
_entity_poly.pdbx_seq_one_letter_code
_entity_poly.pdbx_strand_id
1 'polypeptide(L)'
;MIEPLIIALAYGRTTYTNHSRPQQERRVLHALMGYHLVFTFVFTYFILKHGGDALAYWQLSTNVMDAPSERWMDYFGLSTRFVQWLNFWPHHWGWSFLGMNLIYGLMGFRGVKLLYLALFQSPIPNDKPGSFLSRNWWLVLFLPNMHFWTAGLSKEALTLLGLGWVFFGLRFWKSSGWQLPLALGFLFLARPHIGFLMAGLVFLFFLLEPTLDRRWKTGIAGVGVLGLGLLYPILTSYLVIEDFSWSSLKTLMDFQLDFLHGAEVGSAVDMQQYNLLQRLGTYLFRPLFFDAYNLQTYLASVENLLFVGLSGYGMYTWKKSGFPSIPPIYWIALLFFLTTTFLFANSLGNLGIMMRMKSFCVVFYLSCIQFRLKV
;
A
#
# COMPACT_ATOMS: atom_id res chain seq x y z
N MET A 1 21.73 22.33 0.48
CA MET A 1 20.62 22.35 -0.50
C MET A 1 20.73 21.12 -1.40
N ILE A 2 20.13 20.01 -0.98
CA ILE A 2 20.11 18.75 -1.74
C ILE A 2 18.84 18.60 -2.57
N GLU A 3 17.83 19.41 -2.28
CA GLU A 3 16.49 19.38 -2.86
C GLU A 3 16.52 19.61 -4.38
N PRO A 4 17.23 20.63 -4.91
CA PRO A 4 17.33 20.82 -6.36
C PRO A 4 18.01 19.64 -7.05
N LEU A 5 18.99 19.01 -6.39
CA LEU A 5 19.69 17.84 -6.90
C LEU A 5 18.77 16.61 -6.96
N ILE A 6 17.97 16.37 -5.92
CA ILE A 6 16.99 15.27 -5.90
C ILE A 6 15.96 15.46 -7.02
N ILE A 7 15.44 16.67 -7.18
CA ILE A 7 14.45 16.98 -8.23
C ILE A 7 15.10 16.80 -9.61
N ALA A 8 16.26 17.41 -9.86
CA ALA A 8 16.91 17.36 -11.16
C ALA A 8 17.37 15.94 -11.53
N LEU A 9 18.03 15.22 -10.63
CA LEU A 9 18.59 13.91 -10.93
C LEU A 9 17.55 12.79 -10.82
N ALA A 10 16.81 12.72 -9.71
CA ALA A 10 15.98 11.55 -9.42
C ALA A 10 14.62 11.63 -10.15
N TYR A 11 13.96 12.78 -10.12
CA TYR A 11 12.72 12.99 -10.89
C TYR A 11 13.02 13.21 -12.38
N GLY A 12 14.11 13.89 -12.73
CA GLY A 12 14.56 14.03 -14.12
C GLY A 12 14.89 12.68 -14.78
N ARG A 13 15.66 11.80 -14.11
CA ARG A 13 15.91 10.43 -14.61
C ARG A 13 14.61 9.64 -14.77
N THR A 14 13.68 9.78 -13.83
CA THR A 14 12.39 9.07 -13.91
C THR A 14 11.58 9.52 -15.12
N THR A 15 11.58 10.82 -15.41
CA THR A 15 11.00 11.41 -16.64
C THR A 15 11.67 10.85 -17.90
N TYR A 16 13.01 10.81 -17.92
CA TYR A 16 13.78 10.26 -19.03
C TYR A 16 13.43 8.78 -19.31
N THR A 17 13.36 7.95 -18.26
CA THR A 17 12.99 6.52 -18.43
C THR A 17 11.57 6.30 -18.95
N ASN A 18 10.68 7.28 -18.78
CA ASN A 18 9.33 7.20 -19.33
C ASN A 18 9.25 7.69 -20.79
N HIS A 19 10.31 8.32 -21.30
CA HIS A 19 10.30 8.92 -22.64
C HIS A 19 10.13 7.89 -23.76
N SER A 20 10.66 6.68 -23.57
CA SER A 20 10.58 5.56 -24.51
C SER A 20 9.21 4.85 -24.54
N ARG A 21 8.28 5.23 -23.65
CA ARG A 21 6.94 4.62 -23.58
C ARG A 21 5.98 5.22 -24.60
N PRO A 22 4.90 4.50 -24.98
CA PRO A 22 3.82 5.06 -25.78
C PRO A 22 3.31 6.38 -25.23
N GLN A 23 2.90 7.30 -26.12
CA GLN A 23 2.57 8.69 -25.76
C GLN A 23 1.52 8.80 -24.65
N GLN A 24 0.48 7.95 -24.70
CA GLN A 24 -0.57 7.93 -23.67
C GLN A 24 -0.01 7.51 -22.31
N GLU A 25 0.75 6.42 -22.23
CA GLU A 25 1.38 5.96 -20.98
C GLU A 25 2.32 7.00 -20.39
N ARG A 26 3.14 7.60 -21.25
CA ARG A 26 4.07 8.66 -20.85
C ARG A 26 3.33 9.84 -20.21
N ARG A 27 2.23 10.29 -20.82
CA ARG A 27 1.39 11.37 -20.28
C ARG A 27 0.80 10.99 -18.92
N VAL A 28 0.23 9.79 -18.78
CA VAL A 28 -0.34 9.31 -17.51
C VAL A 28 0.73 9.26 -16.42
N LEU A 29 1.91 8.68 -16.70
CA LEU A 29 2.99 8.57 -15.72
C LEU A 29 3.56 9.93 -15.32
N HIS A 30 3.69 10.88 -16.24
CA HIS A 30 4.14 12.24 -15.92
C HIS A 30 3.09 12.99 -15.09
N ALA A 31 1.80 12.84 -15.41
CA ALA A 31 0.72 13.43 -14.64
C ALA A 31 0.68 12.86 -13.21
N LEU A 32 0.79 11.54 -13.04
CA LEU A 32 0.89 10.89 -11.72
C LEU A 32 2.12 11.36 -10.95
N MET A 33 3.26 11.53 -11.62
CA MET A 33 4.50 12.00 -10.98
C MET A 33 4.36 13.44 -10.49
N GLY A 34 3.88 14.34 -11.34
CA GLY A 34 3.64 15.74 -10.98
C GLY A 34 2.63 15.86 -9.83
N TYR A 35 1.53 15.11 -9.92
CA TYR A 35 0.51 15.06 -8.86
C TYR A 35 1.10 14.55 -7.54
N HIS A 36 1.82 13.43 -7.55
CA HIS A 36 2.45 12.88 -6.35
C HIS A 36 3.51 13.81 -5.75
N LEU A 37 4.30 14.50 -6.59
CA LEU A 37 5.26 15.49 -6.14
C LEU A 37 4.60 16.69 -5.46
N VAL A 38 3.46 17.17 -5.98
CA VAL A 38 2.66 18.21 -5.29
C VAL A 38 2.25 17.71 -3.91
N PHE A 39 1.79 16.45 -3.80
CA PHE A 39 1.47 15.86 -2.50
C PHE A 39 2.67 15.75 -1.56
N THR A 40 3.90 15.60 -2.07
CA THR A 40 5.10 15.63 -1.22
C THR A 40 5.26 16.97 -0.51
N PHE A 41 5.03 18.08 -1.21
CA PHE A 41 5.06 19.42 -0.61
C PHE A 41 3.89 19.63 0.35
N VAL A 42 2.67 19.22 -0.03
CA VAL A 42 1.47 19.30 0.82
C VAL A 42 1.66 18.49 2.11
N PHE A 43 2.17 17.27 2.01
CA PHE A 43 2.48 16.41 3.15
C PHE A 43 3.54 17.05 4.06
N THR A 44 4.62 17.57 3.47
CA THR A 44 5.68 18.25 4.23
C THR A 44 5.12 19.42 5.04
N TYR A 45 4.34 20.29 4.39
CA TYR A 45 3.69 21.42 5.06
C TYR A 45 2.73 20.96 6.17
N PHE A 46 1.91 19.95 5.89
CA PHE A 46 0.93 19.44 6.84
C PHE A 46 1.60 18.89 8.10
N ILE A 47 2.65 18.06 7.95
CA ILE A 47 3.36 17.44 9.07
C ILE A 47 4.14 18.47 9.88
N LEU A 48 4.75 19.47 9.24
CA LEU A 48 5.43 20.55 9.98
C LEU A 48 4.46 21.36 10.85
N LYS A 49 3.20 21.49 10.43
CA LYS A 49 2.18 22.25 11.16
C LYS A 49 1.45 21.46 12.24
N HIS A 50 1.14 20.18 11.98
CA HIS A 50 0.30 19.36 12.87
C HIS A 50 1.06 18.22 13.56
N GLY A 51 2.35 18.03 13.25
CA GLY A 51 3.15 16.92 13.73
C GLY A 51 2.83 15.60 13.04
N GLY A 52 3.44 14.52 13.54
CA GLY A 52 3.19 13.15 13.09
C GLY A 52 4.44 12.26 13.12
N ASP A 53 4.25 10.95 12.96
CA ASP A 53 5.33 9.94 13.03
C ASP A 53 6.53 10.25 12.13
N ALA A 54 6.30 10.92 11.01
CA ALA A 54 7.34 11.29 10.05
C ALA A 54 8.44 12.18 10.67
N LEU A 55 8.09 13.08 11.61
CA LEU A 55 9.10 13.88 12.31
C LEU A 55 9.97 13.00 13.21
N ALA A 56 9.37 12.07 13.94
CA ALA A 56 10.10 11.13 14.80
C ALA A 56 11.00 10.20 13.97
N TYR A 57 10.55 9.77 12.79
CA TYR A 57 11.39 9.02 11.85
C TYR A 57 12.57 9.84 11.32
N TRP A 58 12.38 11.13 11.08
CA TRP A 58 13.43 12.02 10.59
C TRP A 58 14.46 12.36 11.68
N GLN A 59 13.99 12.56 12.92
CA GLN A 59 14.82 12.92 14.08
C GLN A 59 15.42 11.71 14.80
N LEU A 60 15.13 10.49 14.33
CA LEU A 60 15.53 9.23 14.97
C LEU A 60 15.04 9.10 16.43
N SER A 61 13.93 9.74 16.77
CA SER A 61 13.42 9.92 18.15
C SER A 61 12.19 9.07 18.49
N THR A 62 11.97 7.95 17.79
CA THR A 62 10.81 7.08 18.09
C THR A 62 11.03 6.27 19.36
N ASN A 63 9.93 5.89 20.03
CA ASN A 63 9.89 5.10 21.27
C ASN A 63 10.40 3.64 21.13
N VAL A 64 11.09 3.31 20.03
CA VAL A 64 11.60 1.95 19.77
C VAL A 64 13.04 1.77 20.27
N MET A 65 13.64 2.86 20.76
CA MET A 65 14.88 2.90 21.50
C MET A 65 14.77 3.91 22.65
N ASP A 66 15.40 3.60 23.78
CA ASP A 66 15.40 4.47 24.97
C ASP A 66 16.20 5.76 24.75
N ALA A 67 17.21 5.71 23.87
CA ALA A 67 17.98 6.87 23.40
C ALA A 67 18.44 6.66 21.95
N PRO A 68 18.67 7.74 21.17
CA PRO A 68 19.28 7.63 19.85
C PRO A 68 20.66 6.98 19.94
N SER A 69 20.88 5.90 19.19
CA SER A 69 22.21 5.31 19.01
C SER A 69 23.00 6.05 17.93
N GLU A 70 24.33 6.12 18.10
CA GLU A 70 25.27 6.61 17.10
C GLU A 70 25.68 5.52 16.09
N ARG A 71 25.24 4.27 16.26
CA ARG A 71 25.59 3.17 15.37
C ARG A 71 24.45 2.86 14.41
N TRP A 72 24.74 2.91 13.11
CA TRP A 72 23.76 2.64 12.05
C TRP A 72 23.05 1.28 12.21
N MET A 73 23.80 0.22 12.53
CA MET A 73 23.27 -1.14 12.60
C MET A 73 22.37 -1.39 13.81
N ASP A 74 22.39 -0.53 14.83
CA ASP A 74 21.48 -0.67 15.97
C ASP A 74 20.02 -0.45 15.53
N TYR A 75 19.81 0.39 14.52
CA TYR A 75 18.49 0.63 13.93
C TYR A 75 18.05 -0.48 12.98
N PHE A 76 18.90 -1.45 12.62
CA PHE A 76 18.47 -2.52 11.74
C PHE A 76 17.42 -3.39 12.44
N GLY A 77 16.25 -3.53 11.82
CA GLY A 77 15.13 -4.26 12.40
C GLY A 77 13.86 -4.09 11.58
N LEU A 78 12.73 -4.48 12.16
CA LEU A 78 11.43 -4.46 11.49
C LEU A 78 10.67 -3.16 11.72
N SER A 79 9.79 -2.83 10.77
CA SER A 79 8.84 -1.72 10.83
C SER A 79 9.51 -0.36 11.09
N THR A 80 9.26 0.27 12.24
CA THR A 80 9.81 1.58 12.58
C THR A 80 11.35 1.59 12.58
N ARG A 81 11.98 0.52 13.07
CA ARG A 81 13.45 0.38 13.05
C ARG A 81 14.00 0.41 11.63
N PHE A 82 13.37 -0.31 10.70
CA PHE A 82 13.76 -0.28 9.28
C PHE A 82 13.71 1.14 8.69
N VAL A 83 12.66 1.92 9.01
CA VAL A 83 12.55 3.31 8.54
C VAL A 83 13.69 4.18 9.12
N GLN A 84 13.96 4.06 10.42
CA GLN A 84 15.07 4.79 11.05
C GLN A 84 16.43 4.36 10.49
N TRP A 85 16.63 3.07 10.20
CA TRP A 85 17.84 2.54 9.57
C TRP A 85 18.09 3.13 8.17
N LEU A 86 17.04 3.32 7.38
CA LEU A 86 17.12 4.01 6.08
C LEU A 86 17.42 5.51 6.24
N ASN A 87 16.94 6.13 7.31
CA ASN A 87 17.09 7.56 7.55
C ASN A 87 18.37 7.94 8.28
N PHE A 88 19.09 6.97 8.86
CA PHE A 88 20.26 7.19 9.69
C PHE A 88 21.30 8.08 8.99
N TRP A 89 21.77 7.69 7.79
CA TRP A 89 22.79 8.46 7.07
C TRP A 89 22.29 9.82 6.60
N PRO A 90 21.11 9.95 5.95
CA PRO A 90 20.56 11.26 5.63
C PRO A 90 20.42 12.20 6.82
N HIS A 91 20.01 11.69 7.99
CA HIS A 91 19.94 12.46 9.23
C HIS A 91 21.32 13.00 9.63
N HIS A 92 22.34 12.13 9.67
CA HIS A 92 23.71 12.52 10.04
C HIS A 92 24.37 13.46 9.02
N TRP A 93 23.98 13.37 7.75
CA TRP A 93 24.42 14.31 6.72
C TRP A 93 23.69 15.67 6.78
N GLY A 94 22.77 15.87 7.73
CA GLY A 94 22.03 17.11 7.90
C GLY A 94 21.01 17.36 6.79
N TRP A 95 20.45 16.31 6.18
CA TRP A 95 19.42 16.49 5.17
C TRP A 95 18.16 17.10 5.78
N SER A 96 17.58 18.06 5.07
CA SER A 96 16.33 18.69 5.49
C SER A 96 15.17 17.68 5.50
N PHE A 97 14.16 17.96 6.31
CA PHE A 97 12.92 17.17 6.31
C PHE A 97 12.26 17.12 4.92
N LEU A 98 12.30 18.22 4.17
CA LEU A 98 11.82 18.27 2.78
C LEU A 98 12.65 17.36 1.87
N GLY A 99 13.98 17.36 1.99
CA GLY A 99 14.85 16.46 1.24
C GLY A 99 14.49 14.99 1.46
N MET A 100 14.22 14.61 2.70
CA MET A 100 13.76 13.26 3.05
C MET A 100 12.38 12.95 2.46
N ASN A 101 11.42 13.88 2.56
CA ASN A 101 10.11 13.71 1.96
C ASN A 101 10.18 13.59 0.44
N LEU A 102 11.10 14.28 -0.25
CA LEU A 102 11.30 14.16 -1.70
C LEU A 102 11.79 12.76 -2.10
N ILE A 103 12.66 12.14 -1.32
CA ILE A 103 13.12 10.75 -1.54
C ILE A 103 11.98 9.76 -1.33
N TYR A 104 11.28 9.87 -0.20
CA TYR A 104 10.16 8.97 0.10
C TYR A 104 8.98 9.17 -0.84
N GLY A 105 8.70 10.40 -1.27
CA GLY A 105 7.73 10.69 -2.32
C GLY A 105 8.13 10.08 -3.67
N LEU A 106 9.42 10.04 -4.00
CA LEU A 106 9.87 9.32 -5.19
C LEU A 106 9.65 7.80 -5.04
N MET A 107 9.89 7.24 -3.85
CA MET A 107 9.62 5.84 -3.55
C MET A 107 8.12 5.52 -3.67
N GLY A 108 7.25 6.34 -3.08
CA GLY A 108 5.80 6.24 -3.19
C GLY A 108 5.33 6.31 -4.66
N PHE A 109 5.81 7.30 -5.41
CA PHE A 109 5.52 7.41 -6.84
C PHE A 109 5.97 6.18 -7.63
N ARG A 110 7.16 5.63 -7.34
CA ARG A 110 7.62 4.38 -7.98
C ARG A 110 6.66 3.22 -7.68
N GLY A 111 6.12 3.13 -6.46
CA GLY A 111 5.04 2.20 -6.13
C GLY A 111 3.81 2.39 -7.02
N VAL A 112 3.29 3.62 -7.12
CA VAL A 112 2.16 3.95 -8.02
C VAL A 112 2.45 3.58 -9.46
N LYS A 113 3.64 3.93 -9.98
CA LYS A 113 4.09 3.58 -11.34
C LYS A 113 4.08 2.07 -11.56
N LEU A 114 4.63 1.30 -10.63
CA LEU A 114 4.70 -0.16 -10.77
C LEU A 114 3.30 -0.79 -10.73
N LEU A 115 2.40 -0.31 -9.86
CA LEU A 115 1.00 -0.74 -9.84
C LEU A 115 0.28 -0.39 -11.14
N TYR A 116 0.50 0.82 -11.68
CA TYR A 116 -0.05 1.20 -12.98
C TYR A 116 0.37 0.20 -14.05
N LEU A 117 1.66 -0.12 -14.16
CA LEU A 117 2.18 -1.07 -15.15
C LEU A 117 1.69 -2.50 -14.94
N ALA A 118 1.54 -2.94 -13.69
CA ALA A 118 1.16 -4.31 -13.37
C ALA A 118 -0.34 -4.58 -13.55
N LEU A 119 -1.18 -3.63 -13.12
CA LEU A 119 -2.62 -3.84 -12.93
C LEU A 119 -3.50 -2.92 -13.77
N PHE A 120 -3.07 -1.70 -14.08
CA PHE A 120 -3.92 -0.70 -14.77
C PHE A 120 -3.61 -0.53 -16.25
N GLN A 121 -2.38 -0.86 -16.66
CA GLN A 121 -1.93 -0.86 -18.04
C GLN A 121 -2.64 -2.00 -18.78
N SER A 122 -3.42 -1.63 -19.79
CA SER A 122 -4.07 -2.59 -20.67
C SER A 122 -3.11 -3.07 -21.75
N PRO A 123 -2.99 -4.38 -21.98
CA PRO A 123 -2.52 -4.92 -23.26
C PRO A 123 -3.64 -5.01 -24.31
N ILE A 124 -4.90 -4.83 -23.90
CA ILE A 124 -6.05 -5.11 -24.78
C ILE A 124 -6.08 -4.08 -25.91
N PRO A 125 -5.97 -4.50 -27.19
CA PRO A 125 -6.13 -3.63 -28.34
C PRO A 125 -7.44 -2.86 -28.26
N ASN A 126 -7.40 -1.61 -28.70
CA ASN A 126 -8.46 -0.59 -28.62
C ASN A 126 -9.68 -0.90 -29.52
N ASP A 127 -9.93 -2.16 -29.84
CA ASP A 127 -10.74 -2.57 -30.99
C ASP A 127 -12.24 -2.67 -30.64
N LYS A 128 -12.58 -2.64 -29.34
CA LYS A 128 -13.97 -2.47 -28.89
C LYS A 128 -14.18 -1.02 -28.40
N PRO A 129 -15.28 -0.35 -28.79
CA PRO A 129 -15.67 0.93 -28.22
C PRO A 129 -16.09 0.72 -26.75
N GLY A 130 -15.11 0.60 -25.87
CA GLY A 130 -15.34 0.66 -24.42
C GLY A 130 -15.85 2.05 -24.05
N SER A 131 -16.70 2.12 -23.02
CA SER A 131 -17.15 3.41 -22.48
C SER A 131 -15.94 4.27 -22.06
N PHE A 132 -16.13 5.60 -22.05
CA PHE A 132 -15.09 6.53 -21.58
C PHE A 132 -14.49 6.12 -20.22
N LEU A 133 -15.34 5.58 -19.33
CA LEU A 133 -14.97 5.10 -18.02
C LEU A 133 -14.03 3.88 -18.07
N SER A 134 -14.25 2.91 -18.97
CA SER A 134 -13.38 1.73 -19.07
C SER A 134 -12.00 2.06 -19.66
N ARG A 135 -11.95 3.03 -20.58
CA ARG A 135 -10.69 3.52 -21.18
C ARG A 135 -9.85 4.33 -20.19
N ASN A 136 -10.49 5.08 -19.30
CA ASN A 136 -9.83 5.99 -18.36
C ASN A 136 -9.87 5.50 -16.91
N TRP A 137 -10.08 4.21 -16.67
CA TRP A 137 -10.16 3.67 -15.30
C TRP A 137 -8.89 3.88 -14.48
N TRP A 138 -7.73 4.07 -15.12
CA TRP A 138 -6.49 4.45 -14.43
C TRP A 138 -6.60 5.79 -13.66
N LEU A 139 -7.64 6.61 -13.91
CA LEU A 139 -7.94 7.81 -13.13
C LEU A 139 -8.16 7.53 -11.64
N VAL A 140 -8.56 6.30 -11.26
CA VAL A 140 -8.66 5.93 -9.84
C VAL A 140 -7.33 5.96 -9.11
N LEU A 141 -6.20 5.97 -9.82
CA LEU A 141 -4.89 6.17 -9.22
C LEU A 141 -4.67 7.61 -8.77
N PHE A 142 -5.49 8.59 -9.19
CA PHE A 142 -5.40 9.99 -8.76
C PHE A 142 -6.16 10.28 -7.46
N LEU A 143 -6.69 9.24 -6.80
CA LEU A 143 -7.35 9.41 -5.50
C LEU A 143 -6.38 10.07 -4.48
N PRO A 144 -6.74 11.24 -3.93
CA PRO A 144 -5.81 12.07 -3.16
C PRO A 144 -5.32 11.41 -1.88
N ASN A 145 -6.11 10.56 -1.23
CA ASN A 145 -5.74 9.98 0.06
C ASN A 145 -4.49 9.09 -0.06
N MET A 146 -4.43 8.24 -1.09
CA MET A 146 -3.25 7.41 -1.35
C MET A 146 -2.02 8.28 -1.55
N HIS A 147 -2.12 9.32 -2.39
CA HIS A 147 -1.01 10.22 -2.66
C HIS A 147 -0.55 10.95 -1.41
N PHE A 148 -1.47 11.48 -0.60
CA PHE A 148 -1.14 12.19 0.63
C PHE A 148 -0.31 11.33 1.59
N TRP A 149 -0.75 10.11 1.90
CA TRP A 149 -0.05 9.27 2.88
C TRP A 149 1.22 8.61 2.35
N THR A 150 1.42 8.55 1.04
CA THR A 150 2.57 7.87 0.42
C THR A 150 3.57 8.83 -0.21
N ALA A 151 3.33 10.14 -0.16
CA ALA A 151 4.19 11.15 -0.78
C ALA A 151 5.30 11.70 0.11
N GLY A 152 5.47 11.21 1.34
CA GLY A 152 6.52 11.65 2.25
C GLY A 152 7.03 10.54 3.16
N LEU A 153 7.92 10.92 4.08
CA LEU A 153 8.62 10.02 5.00
C LEU A 153 7.64 9.22 5.85
N SER A 154 7.42 7.96 5.47
CA SER A 154 6.35 7.14 6.02
C SER A 154 6.58 5.65 5.74
N LYS A 155 5.98 4.80 6.57
CA LYS A 155 5.93 3.35 6.30
C LYS A 155 5.07 3.04 5.09
N GLU A 156 4.06 3.87 4.84
CA GLU A 156 3.10 3.78 3.74
C GLU A 156 3.79 3.92 2.39
N ALA A 157 4.69 4.89 2.22
CA ALA A 157 5.47 5.05 0.99
C ALA A 157 6.30 3.79 0.67
N LEU A 158 6.98 3.22 1.67
CA LEU A 158 7.73 1.97 1.52
C LEU A 158 6.82 0.78 1.22
N THR A 159 5.67 0.72 1.87
CA THR A 159 4.67 -0.34 1.67
C THR A 159 4.12 -0.30 0.25
N LEU A 160 3.75 0.89 -0.25
CA LEU A 160 3.25 1.05 -1.61
C LEU A 160 4.31 0.68 -2.65
N LEU A 161 5.58 1.07 -2.42
CA LEU A 161 6.69 0.65 -3.26
C LEU A 161 6.85 -0.87 -3.26
N GLY A 162 6.89 -1.51 -2.08
CA GLY A 162 7.03 -2.96 -1.94
C GLY A 162 5.89 -3.71 -2.62
N LEU A 163 4.64 -3.30 -2.40
CA LEU A 163 3.47 -3.88 -3.05
C LEU A 163 3.52 -3.70 -4.57
N GLY A 164 3.81 -2.50 -5.06
CA GLY A 164 3.97 -2.24 -6.49
C GLY A 164 5.05 -3.12 -7.11
N TRP A 165 6.18 -3.29 -6.42
CA TRP A 165 7.28 -4.15 -6.86
C TRP A 165 6.88 -5.63 -6.91
N VAL A 166 6.18 -6.14 -5.89
CA VAL A 166 5.65 -7.51 -5.90
C VAL A 166 4.70 -7.71 -7.08
N PHE A 167 3.70 -6.85 -7.27
CA PHE A 167 2.73 -7.00 -8.36
C PHE A 167 3.37 -6.85 -9.75
N PHE A 168 4.36 -5.98 -9.91
CA PHE A 168 5.15 -5.90 -11.14
C PHE A 168 5.93 -7.20 -11.40
N GLY A 169 6.57 -7.75 -10.37
CA GLY A 169 7.26 -9.05 -10.42
C GLY A 169 6.31 -10.20 -10.76
N LEU A 170 5.08 -10.19 -10.23
CA LEU A 170 4.04 -11.18 -10.57
C LEU A 170 3.58 -11.04 -12.03
N ARG A 171 3.33 -9.80 -12.48
CA ARG A 171 2.87 -9.56 -13.86
C ARG A 171 3.89 -10.02 -14.90
N PHE A 172 5.17 -9.78 -14.63
CA PHE A 172 6.28 -10.09 -15.53
C PHE A 172 7.15 -11.22 -14.97
N TRP A 173 6.55 -12.21 -14.32
CA TRP A 173 7.29 -13.23 -13.56
C TRP A 173 8.31 -14.01 -14.41
N LYS A 174 8.05 -14.19 -15.70
CA LYS A 174 8.98 -14.86 -16.63
C LYS A 174 10.28 -14.10 -16.86
N SER A 175 10.23 -12.76 -16.88
CA SER A 175 11.41 -11.90 -17.12
C SER A 175 11.97 -11.26 -15.87
N SER A 176 11.14 -11.08 -14.83
CA SER A 176 11.44 -10.27 -13.66
C SER A 176 11.04 -10.93 -12.34
N GLY A 177 10.65 -12.21 -12.36
CA GLY A 177 10.27 -12.97 -11.16
C GLY A 177 11.41 -13.13 -10.15
N TRP A 178 12.66 -13.05 -10.58
CA TRP A 178 13.84 -13.03 -9.70
C TRP A 178 13.81 -11.89 -8.67
N GLN A 179 13.05 -10.83 -8.93
CA GLN A 179 12.91 -9.69 -8.03
C GLN A 179 11.95 -9.95 -6.87
N LEU A 180 11.10 -10.99 -6.95
CA LEU A 180 10.06 -11.25 -5.95
C LEU A 180 10.61 -11.49 -4.54
N PRO A 181 11.67 -12.29 -4.32
CA PRO A 181 12.26 -12.44 -2.98
C PRO A 181 12.77 -11.12 -2.41
N LEU A 182 13.37 -10.25 -3.24
CA LEU A 182 13.85 -8.93 -2.82
C LEU A 182 12.69 -8.01 -2.45
N ALA A 183 11.65 -7.99 -3.28
CA ALA A 183 10.45 -7.18 -3.04
C ALA A 183 9.71 -7.64 -1.77
N LEU A 184 9.59 -8.95 -1.56
CA LEU A 184 8.98 -9.54 -0.35
C LEU A 184 9.81 -9.26 0.90
N GLY A 185 11.14 -9.41 0.82
CA GLY A 185 12.03 -9.08 1.94
C GLY A 185 11.94 -7.60 2.32
N PHE A 186 11.99 -6.70 1.33
CA PHE A 186 11.81 -5.27 1.55
C PHE A 186 10.45 -4.94 2.18
N LEU A 187 9.36 -5.54 1.66
CA LEU A 187 8.02 -5.35 2.20
C LEU A 187 7.89 -5.91 3.62
N PHE A 188 8.51 -7.05 3.92
CA PHE A 188 8.51 -7.65 5.26
C PHE A 188 9.28 -6.79 6.26
N LEU A 189 10.43 -6.24 5.89
CA LEU A 189 11.18 -5.30 6.73
C LEU A 189 10.36 -4.04 7.02
N ALA A 190 9.67 -3.47 6.03
CA ALA A 190 8.84 -2.28 6.21
C ALA A 190 7.53 -2.57 6.98
N ARG A 191 6.88 -3.70 6.71
CA ARG A 191 5.63 -4.16 7.32
C ARG A 191 5.57 -5.69 7.39
N PRO A 192 5.97 -6.30 8.53
CA PRO A 192 6.07 -7.75 8.64
C PRO A 192 4.77 -8.50 8.31
N HIS A 193 3.63 -8.04 8.82
CA HIS A 193 2.33 -8.66 8.56
C HIS A 193 1.90 -8.59 7.08
N ILE A 194 2.14 -7.45 6.40
CA ILE A 194 1.83 -7.30 4.97
C ILE A 194 2.80 -8.13 4.12
N GLY A 195 4.10 -8.12 4.45
CA GLY A 195 5.11 -8.92 3.77
C GLY A 195 4.83 -10.42 3.86
N PHE A 196 4.44 -10.91 5.04
CA PHE A 196 4.07 -12.31 5.25
C PHE A 196 2.82 -12.70 4.46
N LEU A 197 1.77 -11.87 4.53
CA LEU A 197 0.56 -12.08 3.72
C LEU A 197 0.90 -12.14 2.23
N MET A 198 1.69 -11.20 1.73
CA MET A 198 2.09 -11.18 0.33
C MET A 198 2.98 -12.36 -0.05
N ALA A 199 3.86 -12.84 0.84
CA ALA A 199 4.63 -14.04 0.58
C ALA A 199 3.71 -15.25 0.34
N GLY A 200 2.71 -15.45 1.21
CA GLY A 200 1.70 -16.50 1.05
C GLY A 200 0.92 -16.36 -0.27
N LEU A 201 0.50 -15.14 -0.61
CA LEU A 201 -0.22 -14.87 -1.86
C LEU A 201 0.64 -15.05 -3.12
N VAL A 202 1.94 -14.73 -3.07
CA VAL A 202 2.88 -14.99 -4.17
C VAL A 202 3.04 -16.50 -4.38
N PHE A 203 3.08 -17.30 -3.32
CA PHE A 203 3.09 -18.77 -3.48
C PHE A 203 1.80 -19.27 -4.09
N LEU A 204 0.64 -18.79 -3.62
CA LEU A 204 -0.66 -19.11 -4.19
C LEU A 204 -0.74 -18.75 -5.68
N PHE A 205 -0.19 -17.60 -6.08
CA PHE A 205 -0.13 -17.19 -7.49
C PHE A 205 0.51 -18.26 -8.37
N PHE A 206 1.71 -18.74 -8.02
CA PHE A 206 2.43 -19.71 -8.83
C PHE A 206 1.76 -21.09 -8.85
N LEU A 207 1.02 -21.46 -7.79
CA LEU A 207 0.21 -22.68 -7.79
C LEU A 207 -0.96 -22.57 -8.76
N LEU A 208 -1.60 -21.39 -8.84
CA LEU A 208 -2.72 -21.11 -9.73
C LEU A 208 -2.29 -20.82 -11.17
N GLU A 209 -1.03 -20.44 -11.41
CA GLU A 209 -0.53 -20.08 -12.74
C GLU A 209 -0.64 -21.27 -13.72
N PRO A 210 -1.48 -21.19 -14.78
CA PRO A 210 -1.70 -22.31 -15.69
C PRO A 210 -0.49 -22.66 -16.54
N THR A 211 0.38 -21.68 -16.83
CA THR A 211 1.54 -21.87 -17.71
C THR A 211 2.74 -22.53 -17.05
N LEU A 212 2.65 -22.84 -15.75
CA LEU A 212 3.73 -23.43 -14.98
C LEU A 212 3.56 -24.95 -14.83
N ASP A 213 4.60 -25.71 -15.14
CA ASP A 213 4.56 -27.18 -15.02
C ASP A 213 4.42 -27.64 -13.57
N ARG A 214 3.78 -28.81 -13.39
CA ARG A 214 3.54 -29.40 -12.06
C ARG A 214 4.83 -29.59 -11.24
N ARG A 215 5.95 -29.93 -11.88
CA ARG A 215 7.26 -30.11 -11.22
C ARG A 215 7.77 -28.81 -10.58
N TRP A 216 7.61 -27.69 -11.28
CA TRP A 216 7.97 -26.37 -10.76
C TRP A 216 6.99 -25.94 -9.66
N LYS A 217 5.69 -26.22 -9.81
CA LYS A 217 4.71 -25.96 -8.75
C LYS A 217 5.04 -26.68 -7.45
N THR A 218 5.46 -27.96 -7.51
CA THR A 218 5.89 -28.70 -6.31
C THR A 218 7.15 -28.12 -5.69
N GLY A 219 8.13 -27.69 -6.50
CA GLY A 219 9.33 -27.04 -5.99
C GLY A 219 9.04 -25.70 -5.30
N ILE A 220 8.22 -24.85 -5.94
CA ILE A 220 7.79 -23.57 -5.38
C ILE A 220 6.95 -23.77 -4.10
N ALA A 221 6.10 -24.80 -4.06
CA ALA A 221 5.35 -25.14 -2.85
C ALA A 221 6.30 -25.49 -1.69
N GLY A 222 7.31 -26.33 -1.93
CA GLY A 222 8.31 -26.69 -0.92
C GLY A 222 9.10 -25.50 -0.42
N VAL A 223 9.64 -24.68 -1.34
CA VAL A 223 10.34 -23.43 -0.99
C VAL A 223 9.42 -22.46 -0.25
N GLY A 224 8.15 -22.40 -0.64
CA GLY A 224 7.17 -21.52 -0.01
C GLY A 224 6.82 -21.92 1.41
N VAL A 225 6.61 -23.21 1.66
CA VAL A 225 6.38 -23.74 3.00
C VAL A 225 7.60 -23.49 3.89
N LEU A 226 8.80 -23.76 3.39
CA LEU A 226 10.04 -23.48 4.13
C LEU A 226 10.19 -21.98 4.42
N GLY A 227 9.99 -21.12 3.42
CA GLY A 227 10.09 -19.67 3.56
C GLY A 227 9.08 -19.12 4.57
N LEU A 228 7.81 -19.51 4.49
CA LEU A 228 6.79 -19.12 5.47
C LEU A 228 7.10 -19.67 6.86
N GLY A 229 7.59 -20.91 6.96
CA GLY A 229 8.02 -21.51 8.23
C GLY A 229 9.16 -20.72 8.90
N LEU A 230 10.10 -20.17 8.11
CA LEU A 230 11.17 -19.32 8.63
C LEU A 230 10.68 -17.92 9.03
N LEU A 231 9.73 -17.34 8.28
CA LEU A 231 9.16 -16.03 8.59
C LEU A 231 8.16 -16.06 9.75
N TYR A 232 7.52 -17.20 9.98
CA TYR A 232 6.51 -17.40 11.02
C TYR A 232 6.97 -16.98 12.42
N PRO A 233 8.07 -17.52 12.99
CA PRO A 233 8.52 -17.14 14.34
C PRO A 233 8.93 -15.67 14.44
N ILE A 234 9.44 -15.09 13.35
CA ILE A 234 9.80 -13.67 13.28
C ILE A 234 8.53 -12.82 13.35
N LEU A 235 7.47 -13.23 12.66
CA LEU A 235 6.20 -12.51 12.68
C LEU A 235 5.47 -12.65 14.01
N THR A 236 5.40 -13.86 14.59
CA THR A 236 4.71 -14.07 15.88
C THR A 236 5.41 -13.31 17.02
N SER A 237 6.74 -13.33 17.07
CA SER A 237 7.50 -12.51 18.02
C SER A 237 7.30 -11.01 17.81
N TYR A 238 7.26 -10.54 16.56
CA TYR A 238 6.96 -9.14 16.25
C TYR A 238 5.54 -8.72 16.66
N LEU A 239 4.56 -9.59 16.47
CA LEU A 239 3.16 -9.34 16.86
C LEU A 239 2.90 -9.59 18.35
N VAL A 240 3.88 -10.15 19.08
CA VAL A 240 3.76 -10.55 20.49
C VAL A 240 2.58 -11.52 20.68
N ILE A 241 2.50 -12.53 19.81
CA ILE A 241 1.51 -13.62 19.87
C ILE A 241 2.23 -14.96 19.92
N GLU A 242 1.61 -15.95 20.56
CA GLU A 242 2.16 -17.31 20.64
C GLU A 242 1.99 -18.07 19.31
N ASP A 243 0.82 -17.92 18.71
CA ASP A 243 0.45 -18.61 17.48
C ASP A 243 -0.60 -17.84 16.64
N PHE A 244 -0.93 -18.39 15.46
CA PHE A 244 -2.07 -17.93 14.66
C PHE A 244 -3.39 -18.63 15.02
N SER A 245 -3.61 -18.95 16.30
CA SER A 245 -4.94 -19.36 16.76
C SER A 245 -5.90 -18.17 16.75
N TRP A 246 -7.19 -18.48 16.62
CA TRP A 246 -8.24 -17.46 16.67
C TRP A 246 -8.21 -16.68 18.00
N SER A 247 -7.91 -17.34 19.12
CA SER A 247 -7.78 -16.71 20.43
C SER A 247 -6.65 -15.67 20.47
N SER A 248 -5.45 -16.04 20.02
CA SER A 248 -4.28 -15.14 19.99
C SER A 248 -4.53 -13.93 19.09
N LEU A 249 -5.10 -14.16 17.90
CA LEU A 249 -5.46 -13.09 16.97
C LEU A 249 -6.53 -12.17 17.52
N LYS A 250 -7.55 -12.71 18.19
CA LYS A 250 -8.61 -11.91 18.82
C LYS A 250 -8.05 -11.04 19.93
N THR A 251 -7.19 -11.57 20.80
CA THR A 251 -6.53 -10.79 21.86
C THR A 251 -5.72 -9.63 21.28
N LEU A 252 -4.97 -9.87 20.20
CA LEU A 252 -4.23 -8.82 19.50
C LEU A 252 -5.15 -7.75 18.90
N MET A 253 -6.25 -8.16 18.26
CA MET A 253 -7.25 -7.25 17.69
C MET A 253 -7.90 -6.38 18.77
N ASP A 254 -8.32 -6.99 19.89
CA ASP A 254 -8.95 -6.30 21.01
C ASP A 254 -7.97 -5.30 21.64
N PHE A 255 -6.72 -5.70 21.88
CA PHE A 255 -5.66 -4.81 22.36
C PHE A 255 -5.43 -3.60 21.45
N GLN A 256 -5.42 -3.80 20.13
CA GLN A 256 -5.25 -2.71 19.16
C GLN A 256 -6.46 -1.77 19.14
N LEU A 257 -7.68 -2.31 19.27
CA LEU A 257 -8.88 -1.49 19.38
C LEU A 257 -8.83 -0.62 20.65
N ASP A 258 -8.51 -1.21 21.80
CA ASP A 258 -8.40 -0.49 23.08
C ASP A 258 -7.34 0.60 23.03
N PHE A 259 -6.15 0.30 22.50
CA PHE A 259 -5.06 1.26 22.37
C PHE A 259 -5.44 2.46 21.49
N LEU A 260 -6.16 2.21 20.40
CA LEU A 260 -6.59 3.24 19.46
C LEU A 260 -7.83 4.02 19.91
N HIS A 261 -8.55 3.49 20.90
CA HIS A 261 -9.64 4.16 21.60
C HIS A 261 -9.15 5.10 22.70
N GLY A 262 -8.19 4.64 23.50
CA GLY A 262 -7.67 5.38 24.65
C GLY A 262 -6.77 6.57 24.28
N ALA A 263 -6.22 6.61 23.07
CA ALA A 263 -5.58 7.81 22.56
C ALA A 263 -6.68 8.83 22.22
N GLU A 264 -6.78 9.93 23.00
CA GLU A 264 -7.69 11.07 22.82
C GLU A 264 -7.53 11.79 21.46
N VAL A 265 -7.74 11.06 20.36
CA VAL A 265 -7.65 11.52 18.99
C VAL A 265 -9.10 11.59 18.53
N GLY A 266 -9.62 12.80 18.35
CA GLY A 266 -11.05 13.15 18.15
C GLY A 266 -11.80 12.54 16.95
N SER A 267 -11.45 11.33 16.53
CA SER A 267 -12.12 10.51 15.50
C SER A 267 -12.19 9.02 15.87
N ALA A 268 -12.12 8.70 17.16
CA ALA A 268 -12.35 7.35 17.67
C ALA A 268 -13.80 6.91 17.42
N VAL A 269 -13.97 5.63 17.06
CA VAL A 269 -15.27 5.00 16.79
C VAL A 269 -15.33 3.69 17.55
N ASP A 270 -16.41 3.47 18.29
CA ASP A 270 -16.62 2.23 19.04
C ASP A 270 -16.91 1.04 18.13
N MET A 271 -15.82 0.46 17.63
CA MET A 271 -15.83 -0.75 16.80
C MET A 271 -16.06 -2.00 17.64
N GLN A 272 -15.91 -1.97 18.97
CA GLN A 272 -16.08 -3.16 19.81
C GLN A 272 -17.54 -3.60 19.82
N GLN A 273 -18.46 -2.64 19.90
CA GLN A 273 -19.91 -2.89 19.89
C GLN A 273 -20.46 -3.27 18.50
N TYR A 274 -19.67 -3.07 17.43
CA TYR A 274 -20.14 -3.31 16.07
C TYR A 274 -20.06 -4.78 15.69
N ASN A 275 -21.08 -5.25 14.96
CA ASN A 275 -21.02 -6.54 14.29
C ASN A 275 -20.03 -6.51 13.09
N LEU A 276 -19.68 -7.69 12.56
CA LEU A 276 -18.69 -7.80 11.49
C LEU A 276 -19.05 -6.95 10.24
N LEU A 277 -20.32 -6.92 9.84
CA LEU A 277 -20.74 -6.15 8.67
C LEU A 277 -20.61 -4.64 8.90
N GLN A 278 -20.97 -4.17 10.10
CA GLN A 278 -20.80 -2.77 10.51
C GLN A 278 -19.32 -2.38 10.58
N ARG A 279 -18.45 -3.27 11.06
CA ARG A 279 -16.99 -3.04 11.09
C ARG A 279 -16.41 -2.90 9.68
N LEU A 280 -16.74 -3.84 8.79
CA LEU A 280 -16.31 -3.82 7.38
C LEU A 280 -16.83 -2.57 6.66
N GLY A 281 -18.11 -2.24 6.85
CA GLY A 281 -18.71 -1.05 6.26
C GLY A 281 -18.09 0.26 6.77
N THR A 282 -17.81 0.34 8.06
CA THR A 282 -17.15 1.50 8.67
C THR A 282 -15.74 1.68 8.12
N TYR A 283 -14.93 0.62 8.12
CA TYR A 283 -13.57 0.69 7.57
C TYR A 283 -13.57 1.12 6.10
N LEU A 284 -14.42 0.51 5.26
CA LEU A 284 -14.43 0.75 3.82
C LEU A 284 -15.01 2.10 3.42
N PHE A 285 -16.09 2.54 4.05
CA PHE A 285 -16.89 3.66 3.53
C PHE A 285 -16.90 4.92 4.41
N ARG A 286 -16.43 4.86 5.66
CA ARG A 286 -16.34 6.05 6.52
C ARG A 286 -14.93 6.68 6.49
N PRO A 287 -14.78 7.98 6.80
CA PRO A 287 -15.83 8.96 7.11
C PRO A 287 -16.71 9.31 5.90
N LEU A 288 -17.99 9.56 6.16
CA LEU A 288 -18.91 10.22 5.23
C LEU A 288 -19.01 11.71 5.57
N PHE A 289 -19.73 12.51 4.79
CA PHE A 289 -19.86 13.96 5.03
C PHE A 289 -20.34 14.33 6.44
N PHE A 290 -21.15 13.46 7.06
CA PHE A 290 -21.65 13.66 8.43
C PHE A 290 -20.57 13.48 9.51
N ASP A 291 -19.47 12.79 9.18
CA ASP A 291 -18.32 12.56 10.06
C ASP A 291 -17.20 13.61 9.85
N ALA A 292 -17.39 14.57 8.94
CA ALA A 292 -16.34 15.53 8.57
C ALA A 292 -16.29 16.72 9.54
N TYR A 293 -15.14 16.91 10.18
CA TYR A 293 -14.91 18.00 11.15
C TYR A 293 -13.72 18.90 10.76
N ASN A 294 -12.99 18.57 9.70
CA ASN A 294 -11.90 19.37 9.16
C ASN A 294 -11.78 19.18 7.64
N LEU A 295 -10.95 19.99 6.98
CA LEU A 295 -10.76 19.92 5.53
C LEU A 295 -10.28 18.53 5.06
N GLN A 296 -9.41 17.87 5.84
CA GLN A 296 -8.89 16.54 5.50
C GLN A 296 -9.97 15.46 5.52
N THR A 297 -10.83 15.46 6.54
CA THR A 297 -11.96 14.53 6.68
C THR A 297 -13.05 14.83 5.65
N TYR A 298 -13.24 16.09 5.26
CA TYR A 298 -14.13 16.46 4.16
C TYR A 298 -13.64 15.91 2.82
N LEU A 299 -12.36 16.11 2.47
CA LEU A 299 -11.75 15.56 1.26
C LEU A 299 -11.78 14.02 1.26
N ALA A 300 -11.51 13.40 2.41
CA ALA A 300 -11.64 11.96 2.60
C ALA A 300 -13.08 11.46 2.37
N SER A 301 -14.09 12.23 2.79
CA SER A 301 -15.50 11.87 2.61
C SER A 301 -15.93 11.89 1.14
N VAL A 302 -15.43 12.85 0.36
CA VAL A 302 -15.64 12.88 -1.10
C VAL A 302 -15.05 11.63 -1.75
N GLU A 303 -13.81 11.28 -1.40
CA GLU A 303 -13.15 10.08 -1.92
C GLU A 303 -13.89 8.79 -1.53
N ASN A 304 -14.36 8.69 -0.28
CA ASN A 304 -15.13 7.54 0.16
C ASN A 304 -16.48 7.43 -0.55
N LEU A 305 -17.15 8.55 -0.83
CA LEU A 305 -18.39 8.52 -1.60
C LEU A 305 -18.14 8.05 -3.04
N LEU A 306 -17.05 8.51 -3.67
CA LEU A 306 -16.63 7.97 -4.97
C LEU A 306 -16.36 6.46 -4.88
N PHE A 307 -15.71 6.01 -3.81
CA PHE A 307 -15.45 4.59 -3.59
C PHE A 307 -16.73 3.77 -3.44
N VAL A 308 -17.74 4.27 -2.71
CA VAL A 308 -19.08 3.65 -2.62
C VAL A 308 -19.71 3.53 -4.01
N GLY A 309 -19.69 4.61 -4.79
CA GLY A 309 -20.25 4.64 -6.15
C GLY A 309 -19.55 3.64 -7.08
N LEU A 310 -18.22 3.61 -7.08
CA LEU A 310 -17.43 2.67 -7.88
C LEU A 310 -17.65 1.21 -7.45
N SER A 311 -17.80 0.95 -6.15
CA SER A 311 -18.08 -0.39 -5.61
C SER A 311 -19.47 -0.86 -6.06
N GLY A 312 -20.50 -0.02 -5.94
CA GLY A 312 -21.84 -0.31 -6.41
C GLY A 312 -21.90 -0.56 -7.92
N TYR A 313 -21.18 0.26 -8.71
CA TYR A 313 -21.03 0.05 -10.15
C TYR A 313 -20.32 -1.27 -10.49
N GLY A 314 -19.27 -1.63 -9.74
CA GLY A 314 -18.58 -2.92 -9.88
C GLY A 314 -19.50 -4.11 -9.61
N MET A 315 -20.30 -4.04 -8.54
CA MET A 315 -21.28 -5.09 -8.20
C MET A 315 -22.36 -5.24 -9.28
N TYR A 316 -22.86 -4.12 -9.82
CA TYR A 316 -23.84 -4.13 -10.91
C TYR A 316 -23.29 -4.82 -12.17
N THR A 317 -22.05 -4.50 -12.56
CA THR A 317 -21.44 -5.10 -13.76
C THR A 317 -21.11 -6.58 -13.57
N TRP A 318 -20.74 -7.01 -12.35
CA TRP A 318 -20.56 -8.43 -12.01
C TRP A 318 -21.86 -9.21 -12.09
N LYS A 319 -22.96 -8.68 -11.53
CA LYS A 319 -24.27 -9.36 -11.56
C LYS A 319 -24.80 -9.55 -12.99
N LYS A 320 -24.61 -8.57 -13.88
CA LYS A 320 -25.19 -8.58 -15.23
C LYS A 320 -24.50 -9.57 -16.19
N SER A 321 -23.19 -9.76 -16.03
CA SER A 321 -22.37 -10.40 -17.06
C SER A 321 -21.80 -11.77 -16.65
N GLY A 322 -22.08 -12.23 -15.42
CA GLY A 322 -21.52 -13.46 -14.84
C GLY A 322 -20.07 -13.29 -14.34
N PHE A 323 -19.45 -14.37 -13.85
CA PHE A 323 -18.05 -14.38 -13.42
C PHE A 323 -17.13 -14.75 -14.59
N PRO A 324 -16.33 -13.81 -15.15
CA PRO A 324 -15.37 -14.16 -16.19
C PRO A 324 -14.21 -14.97 -15.61
N SER A 325 -13.43 -15.61 -16.47
CA SER A 325 -12.12 -16.15 -16.07
C SER A 325 -11.19 -14.99 -15.69
N ILE A 326 -11.01 -14.77 -14.39
CA ILE A 326 -10.13 -13.74 -13.84
C ILE A 326 -8.69 -14.27 -13.81
N PRO A 327 -7.71 -13.58 -14.41
CA PRO A 327 -6.30 -13.97 -14.35
C PRO A 327 -5.80 -14.06 -12.91
N PRO A 328 -4.87 -15.00 -12.58
CA PRO A 328 -4.39 -15.21 -11.22
C PRO A 328 -3.93 -13.93 -10.50
N ILE A 329 -3.30 -12.98 -11.21
CA ILE A 329 -2.84 -11.72 -10.61
C ILE A 329 -3.98 -10.88 -9.99
N TYR A 330 -5.16 -10.83 -10.62
CA TYR A 330 -6.30 -10.08 -10.09
C TYR A 330 -7.00 -10.86 -8.97
N TRP A 331 -6.96 -12.20 -8.99
CA TRP A 331 -7.35 -13.00 -7.83
C TRP A 331 -6.48 -12.70 -6.62
N ILE A 332 -5.16 -12.60 -6.81
CA ILE A 332 -4.24 -12.21 -5.74
C ILE A 332 -4.50 -10.79 -5.24
N ALA A 333 -4.76 -9.83 -6.14
CA ALA A 333 -5.15 -8.48 -5.77
C ALA A 333 -6.44 -8.46 -4.92
N LEU A 334 -7.44 -9.25 -5.31
CA LEU A 334 -8.70 -9.36 -4.57
C LEU A 334 -8.51 -10.02 -3.21
N LEU A 335 -7.77 -11.14 -3.13
CA LEU A 335 -7.48 -11.82 -1.87
C LEU A 335 -6.69 -10.93 -0.92
N PHE A 336 -5.71 -10.19 -1.43
CA PHE A 336 -4.98 -9.19 -0.64
C PHE A 336 -5.93 -8.14 -0.05
N PHE A 337 -6.80 -7.57 -0.87
CA PHE A 337 -7.78 -6.59 -0.43
C PHE A 337 -8.74 -7.16 0.62
N LEU A 338 -9.30 -8.35 0.39
CA LEU A 338 -10.26 -8.98 1.31
C LEU A 338 -9.61 -9.30 2.65
N THR A 339 -8.42 -9.90 2.65
CA THR A 339 -7.70 -10.26 3.87
C THR A 339 -7.28 -9.02 4.66
N THR A 340 -6.71 -8.00 4.00
CA THR A 340 -6.33 -6.75 4.69
C THR A 340 -7.54 -5.99 5.21
N THR A 341 -8.65 -5.96 4.46
CA THR A 341 -9.91 -5.37 4.91
C THR A 341 -10.43 -6.07 6.16
N PHE A 342 -10.44 -7.41 6.17
CA PHE A 342 -10.87 -8.18 7.33
C PHE A 342 -9.99 -7.91 8.56
N LEU A 343 -8.67 -7.92 8.40
CA LEU A 343 -7.73 -7.65 9.50
C LEU A 343 -7.91 -6.22 10.03
N PHE A 344 -7.87 -5.21 9.16
CA PHE A 344 -7.92 -3.82 9.59
C PHE A 344 -9.30 -3.40 10.12
N ALA A 345 -10.39 -3.95 9.59
CA ALA A 345 -11.73 -3.66 10.13
C ALA A 345 -11.91 -4.19 11.57
N ASN A 346 -11.17 -5.23 11.97
CA ASN A 346 -11.24 -5.79 13.32
C ASN A 346 -10.16 -5.25 14.27
N SER A 347 -9.15 -4.57 13.75
CA SER A 347 -8.01 -4.06 14.54
C SER A 347 -8.01 -2.54 14.74
N LEU A 348 -8.71 -1.77 13.92
CA LEU A 348 -8.64 -0.31 13.93
C LEU A 348 -9.88 0.31 14.57
N GLY A 349 -9.68 1.24 15.50
CA GLY A 349 -10.74 2.01 16.19
C GLY A 349 -10.80 3.49 15.82
N ASN A 350 -9.92 3.98 14.93
CA ASN A 350 -9.76 5.41 14.64
C ASN A 350 -9.93 5.71 13.15
N LEU A 351 -10.84 6.62 12.78
CA LEU A 351 -11.16 6.92 11.38
C LEU A 351 -9.97 7.49 10.59
N GLY A 352 -9.13 8.32 11.22
CA GLY A 352 -7.93 8.85 10.56
C GLY A 352 -6.94 7.74 10.18
N ILE A 353 -6.70 6.80 11.09
CA ILE A 353 -5.82 5.64 10.86
C ILE A 353 -6.45 4.70 9.83
N MET A 354 -7.77 4.47 9.89
CA MET A 354 -8.48 3.68 8.88
C MET A 354 -8.29 4.27 7.48
N MET A 355 -8.43 5.58 7.32
CA MET A 355 -8.21 6.24 6.03
C MET A 355 -6.79 6.03 5.51
N ARG A 356 -5.79 6.24 6.38
CA ARG A 356 -4.38 6.02 6.06
C ARG A 356 -4.10 4.59 5.60
N MET A 357 -4.57 3.58 6.36
CA MET A 357 -4.34 2.16 6.06
C MET A 357 -5.15 1.65 4.87
N LYS A 358 -6.35 2.20 4.64
CA LYS A 358 -7.22 1.85 3.52
C LYS A 358 -6.69 2.35 2.18
N SER A 359 -6.06 3.53 2.19
CA SER A 359 -5.72 4.30 0.98
C SER A 359 -4.98 3.50 -0.11
N PHE A 360 -3.99 2.69 0.27
CA PHE A 360 -3.23 1.87 -0.67
C PHE A 360 -3.86 0.48 -0.93
N CYS A 361 -4.74 -0.01 -0.05
CA CYS A 361 -5.43 -1.30 -0.23
C CYS A 361 -6.58 -1.22 -1.26
N VAL A 362 -7.31 -0.11 -1.28
CA VAL A 362 -8.47 0.09 -2.16
C VAL A 362 -8.12 -0.03 -3.64
N VAL A 363 -6.92 0.37 -4.02
CA VAL A 363 -6.43 0.30 -5.41
C VAL A 363 -6.49 -1.14 -5.97
N PHE A 364 -6.25 -2.15 -5.14
CA PHE A 364 -6.30 -3.55 -5.58
C PHE A 364 -7.71 -4.01 -5.93
N TYR A 365 -8.70 -3.62 -5.13
CA TYR A 365 -10.11 -3.88 -5.43
C TYR A 365 -10.55 -3.15 -6.71
N LEU A 366 -10.18 -1.87 -6.84
CA LEU A 366 -10.51 -1.08 -8.04
C LEU A 366 -9.85 -1.65 -9.30
N SER A 367 -8.69 -2.28 -9.20
CA SER A 367 -8.06 -2.96 -10.34
C SER A 367 -8.88 -4.17 -10.83
N CYS A 368 -9.57 -4.87 -9.94
CA CYS A 368 -10.41 -6.01 -10.28
C CYS A 368 -11.67 -5.58 -11.04
N ILE A 369 -12.27 -4.44 -10.65
CA ILE A 369 -13.38 -3.85 -11.40
C ILE A 369 -12.93 -3.44 -12.80
N GLN A 370 -11.74 -2.85 -12.94
CA GLN A 370 -11.18 -2.48 -14.24
C GLN A 370 -11.10 -3.66 -15.20
N PHE A 371 -10.53 -4.76 -14.73
CA PHE A 371 -10.35 -5.96 -15.53
C PHE A 371 -11.69 -6.42 -16.09
N ARG A 372 -12.75 -6.39 -15.26
CA ARG A 372 -14.09 -6.72 -15.73
C ARG A 372 -14.60 -5.81 -16.82
N LEU A 373 -14.44 -4.49 -16.68
CA LEU A 373 -14.97 -3.54 -17.66
C LEU A 373 -14.38 -3.68 -19.06
N LYS A 374 -13.28 -4.42 -19.20
CA LYS A 374 -12.61 -4.68 -20.47
C LYS A 374 -12.93 -6.05 -21.09
N VAL A 375 -13.53 -6.96 -20.32
CA VAL A 375 -13.92 -8.33 -20.73
C VAL A 375 -15.43 -8.42 -20.83
#